data_AF-A0A963LP50-F1
#
_entry.id   AF-A0A963LP50-F1
#
_cell.length_a   1.000
_cell.length_b   1.000
_cell.length_c   1.000
_cell.angle_alpha   90.00
_cell.angle_beta   90.00
_cell.angle_gamma   90.00
#
_symmetry.space_group_name_H-M   'P 1'
#
loop_
_entity.id
_entity.type
_entity.pdbx_description
1 polymer ?
#
loop_
_entity_poly.entity_id
_entity_poly.type
_entity_poly.pdbx_seq_one_letter_code
_entity_poly.pdbx_strand_id
1 'polypeptide(L)' 'LMKLGMISTEQGALTTLHCATAHAVADETGLYYDKCQPRTPSAMGRDTTLAAELWRRSAAWVEPHAA' A
#
# COMPACT_ATOMS: atom_id res chain seq x y z
N LEU A 1 12.51 25.55 -3.49
CA LEU A 1 11.34 24.71 -3.14
C LEU A 1 11.50 24.28 -1.68
N MET A 2 10.62 24.71 -0.77
CA MET A 2 10.74 24.42 0.66
C MET A 2 10.43 22.95 0.97
N LYS A 3 11.31 22.28 1.74
CA LYS A 3 11.25 20.86 2.13
C LYS A 3 10.58 20.64 3.51
N LEU A 4 9.63 21.47 3.92
CA LEU A 4 9.08 21.35 5.27
C LEU A 4 8.24 20.08 5.41
N GLY A 5 8.73 19.14 6.22
CA GLY A 5 8.05 17.88 6.55
C GLY A 5 8.44 16.66 5.71
N MET A 6 9.39 16.79 4.78
CA MET A 6 9.90 15.62 4.05
C MET A 6 10.87 14.81 4.91
N ILE A 7 10.72 13.49 4.88
CA ILE A 7 11.65 12.53 5.48
C ILE A 7 12.79 12.17 4.52
N SER A 8 13.87 11.59 5.04
CA SER A 8 14.95 11.08 4.19
C SER A 8 14.53 9.83 3.42
N THR A 9 15.31 9.47 2.40
CA THR A 9 15.15 8.22 1.63
C THR A 9 15.22 6.99 2.54
N GLU A 10 16.17 6.98 3.48
CA GLU A 10 16.37 5.90 4.44
C GLU A 10 15.15 5.77 5.35
N GLN A 11 14.65 6.90 5.87
CA GLN A 11 13.44 6.92 6.69
C GLN A 11 12.20 6.44 5.94
N GLY A 12 12.06 6.82 4.66
CA GLY A 12 10.95 6.39 3.80
C GLY A 12 10.97 4.89 3.50
N ALA A 13 12.14 4.27 3.43
CA ALA A 13 12.29 2.84 3.15
C ALA A 13 11.95 1.94 4.35
N LEU A 14 11.98 2.47 5.58
CA LEU A 14 11.87 1.65 6.80
C LEU A 14 10.61 0.78 6.85
N THR A 15 9.44 1.34 6.57
CA THR A 15 8.18 0.58 6.63
C THR A 15 8.16 -0.54 5.59
N THR A 16 8.65 -0.30 4.37
CA THR A 16 8.74 -1.33 3.33
C THR A 16 9.68 -2.44 3.73
N LEU A 17 10.85 -2.12 4.26
CA LEU A 17 11.82 -3.11 4.74
C LEU A 17 11.25 -3.90 5.93
N HIS A 18 10.54 -3.24 6.84
CA HIS A 18 9.89 -3.90 7.96
C HIS A 18 8.89 -4.96 7.49
N CYS A 19 7.94 -4.59 6.61
CA CYS A 19 6.96 -5.54 6.08
C CYS A 19 7.60 -6.67 5.25
N ALA A 20 8.69 -6.39 4.54
CA ALA A 20 9.34 -7.37 3.66
C ALA A 20 10.27 -8.34 4.40
N THR A 21 10.80 -7.98 5.57
CA THR A 21 11.93 -8.70 6.19
C THR A 21 11.80 -9.01 7.67
N ALA A 22 10.94 -8.32 8.43
CA ALA A 22 10.85 -8.53 9.86
C ALA A 22 10.07 -9.81 10.19
N HIS A 23 10.75 -10.77 10.84
CA HIS A 23 10.11 -12.03 11.28
C HIS A 23 8.85 -11.83 12.14
N ALA A 24 8.79 -10.74 12.92
CA ALA A 24 7.66 -10.46 13.80
C ALA A 24 6.32 -10.26 13.07
N VAL A 25 6.34 -9.91 11.78
CA VAL A 25 5.14 -9.63 10.97
C VAL A 25 4.99 -10.57 9.78
N ALA A 26 5.80 -11.63 9.73
CA ALA A 26 5.89 -12.53 8.57
C ALA A 26 4.58 -13.23 8.23
N ASP A 27 3.76 -13.53 9.23
CA ASP A 27 2.48 -14.24 9.08
C ASP A 27 1.27 -13.30 8.98
N GLU A 28 1.48 -11.98 9.01
CA GLU A 28 0.40 -11.01 8.96
C GLU A 28 0.00 -10.69 7.50
N THR A 29 -1.30 -10.63 7.23
CA THR A 29 -1.82 -10.33 5.90
C THR A 29 -2.99 -9.34 5.96
N GLY A 30 -3.21 -8.60 4.87
CA GLY A 30 -4.35 -7.68 4.75
C GLY A 30 -4.25 -6.39 5.58
N LEU A 31 -3.10 -6.11 6.20
CA LEU A 31 -2.88 -4.91 7.00
C LEU A 31 -2.26 -3.78 6.18
N TYR A 32 -2.51 -2.54 6.62
CA TYR A 32 -1.84 -1.34 6.12
C TYR A 32 -0.86 -0.85 7.18
N TYR A 33 0.38 -0.59 6.78
CA TYR A 33 1.46 -0.23 7.67
C TYR A 33 1.90 1.22 7.48
N ASP A 34 2.14 1.93 8.58
CA ASP A 34 2.76 3.26 8.60
C ASP A 34 3.67 3.37 9.83
N LYS A 35 4.88 3.92 9.64
CA LYS A 35 5.96 3.94 10.64
C LYS A 35 6.21 2.58 11.30
N CYS A 36 6.29 1.53 10.47
CA CYS A 36 6.49 0.14 10.91
C CYS A 36 5.43 -0.39 11.89
N GLN A 37 4.19 0.11 11.84
CA GLN A 37 3.08 -0.38 12.66
C GLN A 37 1.77 -0.48 11.85
N PRO A 38 0.88 -1.44 12.17
CA PRO A 38 -0.45 -1.50 11.60
C PRO A 38 -1.25 -0.22 11.88
N ARG A 39 -1.89 0.33 10.85
CA ARG A 39 -2.74 1.52 10.93
C ARG A 39 -4.05 1.26 10.19
N THR A 40 -5.12 1.82 10.72
CA THR A 40 -6.44 1.77 10.06
C THR A 40 -6.40 2.62 8.78
N PRO A 41 -6.68 2.05 7.60
CA PRO A 41 -6.78 2.82 6.36
C PRO A 41 -7.95 3.81 6.40
N SER A 42 -7.99 4.72 5.42
CA SER A 42 -9.12 5.62 5.21
C SER A 42 -10.44 4.85 5.03
N ALA A 43 -11.59 5.53 5.20
CA ALA A 43 -12.89 4.91 4.99
C ALA A 43 -13.02 4.30 3.58
N MET A 44 -12.60 5.03 2.54
CA MET A 44 -12.59 4.53 1.16
C MET A 44 -11.60 3.38 0.96
N GLY A 45 -10.45 3.41 1.63
CA GLY A 45 -9.47 2.31 1.59
C GLY A 45 -9.96 1.02 2.24
N ARG A 46 -11.10 1.04 2.93
CA ARG A 46 -11.75 -0.12 3.55
C ARG A 46 -13.06 -0.51 2.85
N ASP A 47 -13.46 0.21 1.80
CA ASP A 47 -14.66 -0.11 1.02
C ASP A 47 -14.36 -1.27 0.05
N THR A 48 -14.83 -2.47 0.41
CA THR A 48 -14.62 -3.68 -0.39
C THR A 48 -15.39 -3.66 -1.71
N THR A 49 -16.52 -2.95 -1.77
CA THR A 49 -17.31 -2.81 -3.00
C THR A 49 -16.55 -1.94 -3.99
N LEU A 50 -16.00 -0.81 -3.51
CA LEU A 50 -15.17 0.07 -4.32
C LEU A 50 -13.87 -0.63 -4.75
N ALA A 51 -13.24 -1.41 -3.88
CA ALA A 51 -12.03 -2.18 -4.21
C ALA A 51 -12.29 -3.20 -5.34
N ALA A 52 -13.41 -3.93 -5.26
CA ALA A 52 -13.81 -4.89 -6.31
C ALA A 52 -14.08 -4.20 -7.65
N GLU A 53 -14.74 -3.03 -7.63
CA GLU A 53 -15.00 -2.27 -8.86
C GLU A 53 -13.71 -1.72 -9.48
N LEU A 54 -12.81 -1.19 -8.65
CA LEU A 54 -11.51 -0.70 -9.09
C LEU A 54 -10.72 -1.82 -9.78
N TRP A 55 -10.65 -3.00 -9.16
CA TRP A 55 -9.98 -4.16 -9.75
C TRP A 55 -10.53 -4.52 -11.12
N ARG A 56 -11.86 -4.65 -11.24
CA ARG A 56 -12.53 -5.02 -12.50
C ARG A 56 -12.21 -4.04 -13.64
N ARG A 57 -12.25 -2.73 -13.35
CA ARG A 57 -11.96 -1.70 -14.35
C ARG A 57 -10.48 -1.66 -14.73
N SER A 58 -9.58 -1.72 -13.73
CA SER A 58 -8.14 -1.67 -13.98
C SER A 58 -7.67 -2.90 -14.77
N ALA A 59 -8.20 -4.09 -14.47
CA ALA A 59 -7.93 -5.29 -15.25
C ALA A 59 -8.32 -5.09 -16.72
N ALA A 60 -9.55 -4.60 -16.98
CA ALA A 60 -10.02 -4.34 -18.34
C ALA A 60 -9.16 -3.31 -19.10
N TRP A 61 -8.55 -2.34 -18.42
CA TRP A 61 -7.66 -1.35 -19.07
C TRP A 61 -6.32 -1.92 -19.50
N VAL A 62 -5.80 -2.89 -18.77
CA VAL A 62 -4.50 -3.51 -19.05
C VAL A 62 -4.62 -4.79 -19.87
N GLU A 63 -5.85 -5.22 -20.19
CA GLU A 63 -6.08 -6.29 -21.16
C GLU A 63 -5.37 -5.94 -22.48
N PRO A 64 -4.51 -6.84 -23.00
CA PRO A 64 -3.93 -6.66 -24.31
C PRO A 64 -5.04 -6.44 -25.32
N HIS A 65 -4.96 -5.36 -26.08
CA HIS A 65 -5.86 -5.21 -27.22
C HIS A 65 -5.47 -6.29 -28.22
N ALA A 66 -6.42 -7.15 -28.59
CA ALA A 66 -6.21 -8.09 -29.67
C ALA A 66 -5.80 -7.31 -30.92
N ALA A 67 -4.62 -7.60 -31.45
CA ALA A 67 -4.16 -7.08 -32.73
C ALA A 67 -5.03 -7.60 -33.88
#